data_AF-A0A7W1GIQ2-F1
#
_entry.id   AF-A0A7W1GIQ2-F1
#
_cell.length_a   1.000
_cell.length_b   1.000
_cell.length_c   1.000
_cell.angle_alpha   90.00
_cell.angle_beta   90.00
_cell.angle_gamma   90.00
#
_symmetry.space_group_name_H-M   'P 1'
#
loop_
_entity.id
_entity.type
_entity.pdbx_description
1 polymer ?
#
loop_
_entity_poly.entity_id
_entity_poly.type
_entity_poly.pdbx_seq_one_letter_code
_entity_poly.pdbx_strand_id
1 'polypeptide(L)'
;MKLLSKPWRREKRQNEFERWLTAQLNDLESGIEIEPPWVIYAGQEPWWGGWRQGFSEGWYLQVWRPFWKRLSEEEQLAYVNKWETPQEWREYLLDPDRWFGQSKNGV
;
A
#
# COMPACT_ATOMS: atom_id res chain seq x y z
N MET A 1 27.13 -8.38 -27.61
CA MET A 1 27.58 -8.03 -26.24
C MET A 1 26.39 -8.05 -25.30
N LYS A 2 26.33 -8.99 -24.35
CA LYS A 2 25.32 -8.97 -23.28
C LYS A 2 25.84 -8.05 -22.17
N LEU A 3 25.18 -6.92 -21.94
CA LEU A 3 25.40 -6.10 -20.74
C LEU A 3 25.00 -6.95 -19.53
N LEU A 4 25.98 -7.57 -18.87
CA LEU A 4 25.79 -8.17 -17.55
C LEU A 4 25.35 -7.04 -16.61
N SER A 5 24.07 -7.00 -16.26
CA SER A 5 23.60 -6.05 -15.25
C SER A 5 24.37 -6.36 -13.97
N LYS A 6 25.18 -5.41 -13.53
CA LYS A 6 26.03 -5.51 -12.34
C LYS A 6 25.18 -6.00 -11.13
N PRO A 7 25.36 -7.23 -10.63
CA PRO A 7 24.40 -7.91 -9.75
C PRO A 7 24.14 -7.14 -8.44
N TRP A 8 25.16 -6.45 -7.93
CA TRP A 8 25.09 -5.68 -6.69
C TRP A 8 24.11 -4.50 -6.71
N ARG A 9 23.73 -3.96 -7.87
CA ARG A 9 22.74 -2.85 -7.93
C ARG A 9 21.31 -3.32 -7.67
N ARG A 10 21.01 -4.58 -7.98
CA ARG A 10 19.71 -5.20 -7.67
C ARG A 10 19.71 -5.68 -6.23
N GLU A 11 20.77 -6.36 -5.82
CA GLU A 11 20.95 -6.86 -4.45
C GLU A 11 20.96 -5.74 -3.40
N LYS A 12 21.66 -4.62 -3.64
CA LYS A 12 21.67 -3.50 -2.69
C LYS A 12 20.27 -2.90 -2.49
N ARG A 13 19.51 -2.70 -3.59
CA ARG A 13 18.13 -2.19 -3.52
C ARG A 13 17.18 -3.18 -2.83
N GLN A 14 17.37 -4.48 -3.07
CA GLN A 14 16.63 -5.54 -2.38
C GLN A 14 16.90 -5.48 -0.86
N ASN A 15 18.17 -5.42 -0.45
CA ASN A 15 18.54 -5.40 0.96
C ASN A 15 18.07 -4.13 1.69
N GLU A 16 18.12 -2.98 1.01
CA GLU A 16 17.59 -1.71 1.54
C GLU A 16 16.06 -1.78 1.71
N PHE A 17 15.35 -2.31 0.70
CA PHE A 17 13.91 -2.52 0.78
C PHE A 17 13.53 -3.50 1.89
N GLU A 18 14.20 -4.64 2.01
CA GLU A 18 13.91 -5.63 3.05
C GLU A 18 14.10 -5.05 4.44
N ARG A 19 15.18 -4.30 4.67
CA ARG A 19 15.39 -3.61 5.95
C ARG A 19 14.29 -2.61 6.27
N TRP A 20 13.88 -1.82 5.27
CA TRP A 20 12.79 -0.87 5.43
C TRP A 20 11.45 -1.58 5.67
N LEU A 21 11.16 -2.65 4.94
CA LEU A 21 9.96 -3.46 5.12
C LEU A 21 9.91 -4.09 6.51
N THR A 22 11.03 -4.63 7.01
CA THR A 22 11.11 -5.16 8.38
C THR A 22 10.83 -4.09 9.43
N ALA A 23 11.35 -2.86 9.26
CA ALA A 23 11.03 -1.76 10.18
C ALA A 23 9.51 -1.45 10.18
N GLN A 24 8.91 -1.37 9.00
CA GLN A 24 7.48 -1.12 8.83
C GLN A 24 6.59 -2.26 9.40
N LEU A 25 7.05 -3.50 9.31
CA LEU A 25 6.37 -4.63 9.95
C LEU A 25 6.43 -4.52 11.48
N ASN A 26 7.59 -4.14 12.05
CA ASN A 26 7.70 -3.90 13.49
C ASN A 26 6.80 -2.74 13.95
N ASP A 27 6.68 -1.68 13.15
CA ASP A 27 5.76 -0.57 13.40
C ASP A 27 4.30 -1.07 13.43
N LEU A 28 3.89 -1.87 12.44
CA LEU A 28 2.57 -2.51 12.39
C LEU A 28 2.31 -3.39 13.62
N GLU A 29 3.30 -4.19 14.03
CA GLU A 29 3.19 -5.06 15.22
C GLU A 29 3.09 -4.27 16.52
N SER A 30 3.77 -3.12 16.58
CA SER A 30 3.78 -2.22 17.73
C SER A 30 2.55 -1.30 17.79
N GLY A 31 1.66 -1.35 16.80
CA GLY A 31 0.49 -0.48 16.71
C GLY A 31 0.82 0.97 16.35
N ILE A 32 2.01 1.21 15.78
CA ILE A 32 2.41 2.52 15.29
C ILE A 32 1.64 2.81 14.00
N GLU A 33 1.20 4.06 13.84
CA GLU A 33 0.52 4.51 12.64
C GLU A 33 1.44 4.40 11.42
N ILE A 34 0.96 3.76 10.35
CA ILE A 34 1.71 3.59 9.10
C ILE A 34 1.36 4.71 8.13
N GLU A 35 2.35 5.29 7.48
CA GLU A 35 2.14 6.29 6.42
C GLU A 35 1.37 5.70 5.23
N PRO A 36 0.48 6.47 4.58
CA PRO A 36 -0.36 5.93 3.54
C PRO A 36 0.33 5.75 2.18
N PRO A 37 -0.24 4.93 1.27
CA PRO A 37 0.34 4.67 -0.04
C PRO A 37 0.46 5.92 -0.91
N TRP A 38 -0.46 6.88 -0.80
CA TRP A 38 -0.37 8.14 -1.55
C TRP A 38 0.72 9.09 -1.03
N VAL A 39 1.31 8.81 0.13
CA VAL A 39 2.49 9.52 0.65
C VAL A 39 3.77 8.80 0.21
N ILE A 40 3.87 7.49 0.47
CA ILE A 40 5.07 6.69 0.13
C ILE A 40 5.24 6.54 -1.40
N TYR A 41 4.14 6.35 -2.11
CA TYR A 41 4.06 6.23 -3.57
C TYR A 41 3.19 7.35 -4.13
N ALA A 42 3.67 8.58 -4.00
CA ALA A 42 2.97 9.77 -4.47
C ALA A 42 2.59 9.71 -5.97
N GLY A 43 1.41 10.23 -6.27
CA GLY A 43 0.87 10.32 -7.64
C GLY A 43 0.41 8.99 -8.24
N GLN A 44 0.36 7.91 -7.46
CA GLN A 44 -0.11 6.61 -7.92
C GLN A 44 -1.58 6.40 -7.58
N GLU A 45 -2.38 5.99 -8.58
CA GLU A 45 -3.79 5.63 -8.40
C GLU A 45 -3.92 4.26 -7.72
N PRO A 46 -4.91 4.06 -6.83
CA PRO A 46 -4.99 2.84 -6.02
C PRO A 46 -5.17 1.55 -6.84
N TRP A 47 -5.79 1.62 -8.02
CA TRP A 47 -6.03 0.50 -8.94
C TRP A 47 -4.89 0.27 -9.94
N TRP A 48 -3.93 1.19 -10.09
CA TRP A 48 -2.92 1.08 -11.14
C TRP A 48 -1.97 -0.09 -10.87
N GLY A 49 -2.00 -1.08 -11.77
CA GLY A 49 -1.20 -2.30 -11.63
C GLY A 49 0.31 -2.08 -11.59
N GLY A 50 0.81 -0.98 -12.15
CA GLY A 50 2.26 -0.73 -12.24
C GLY A 50 2.94 -0.54 -10.89
N TRP A 51 2.33 0.21 -9.96
CA TRP A 51 2.85 0.31 -8.58
C TRP A 51 2.36 -0.84 -7.70
N ARG A 52 1.41 -1.65 -8.15
CA ARG A 52 0.95 -2.86 -7.44
C ARG A 52 1.73 -4.10 -7.84
N GLN A 53 3.01 -3.97 -8.16
CA GLN A 53 3.91 -5.09 -8.47
C GLN A 53 5.23 -5.00 -7.69
N GLY A 54 5.77 -6.16 -7.30
CA GLY A 54 7.08 -6.27 -6.68
C GLY A 54 7.12 -5.68 -5.27
N PHE A 55 8.09 -4.79 -5.01
CA PHE A 55 8.34 -4.24 -3.66
C PHE A 55 7.14 -3.47 -3.08
N SER A 56 6.53 -2.60 -3.88
CA SER A 56 5.39 -1.80 -3.44
C SER A 56 4.13 -2.64 -3.20
N GLU A 57 3.93 -3.70 -3.97
CA GLU A 57 2.89 -4.69 -3.68
C GLU A 57 3.16 -5.43 -2.36
N GLY A 58 4.41 -5.86 -2.16
CA GLY A 58 4.85 -6.54 -0.95
C GLY A 58 4.59 -5.70 0.30
N TRP A 59 4.98 -4.42 0.30
CA TRP A 59 4.68 -3.50 1.39
C TRP A 59 3.18 -3.25 1.57
N TYR A 60 2.45 -2.98 0.48
CA TYR A 60 1.02 -2.69 0.56
C TYR A 60 0.24 -3.86 1.18
N LEU A 61 0.52 -5.09 0.76
CA LEU A 61 -0.20 -6.28 1.22
C LEU A 61 0.21 -6.73 2.62
N GLN A 62 1.46 -6.55 3.01
CA GLN A 62 1.99 -7.05 4.30
C GLN A 62 1.95 -6.02 5.42
N VAL A 63 2.02 -4.73 5.10
CA VAL A 63 2.09 -3.65 6.10
C VAL A 63 0.80 -2.83 6.07
N TRP A 64 0.60 -2.08 4.99
CA TRP A 64 -0.39 -1.02 5.01
C TRP A 64 -1.84 -1.54 5.02
N ARG A 65 -2.14 -2.55 4.19
CA ARG A 65 -3.49 -3.13 4.15
C ARG A 65 -3.88 -3.82 5.47
N PRO A 66 -2.99 -4.58 6.15
CA PRO A 66 -3.26 -5.05 7.51
C PRO A 66 -3.44 -3.93 8.53
N PHE A 67 -2.64 -2.87 8.48
CA PHE A 67 -2.84 -1.68 9.32
C PHE A 67 -4.25 -1.10 9.12
N TRP A 68 -4.62 -0.80 7.87
CA TRP A 68 -5.92 -0.23 7.52
C TRP A 68 -7.10 -1.07 8.03
N LYS A 69 -7.02 -2.40 7.87
CA LYS A 69 -8.06 -3.33 8.32
C LYS A 69 -8.24 -3.42 9.83
N ARG A 70 -7.25 -3.00 10.62
CA ARG A 70 -7.33 -3.01 12.08
C ARG A 70 -8.06 -1.78 12.63
N LEU A 71 -8.12 -0.71 11.85
CA LEU A 71 -8.79 0.53 12.24
C LEU A 71 -10.32 0.37 12.22
N SER A 72 -11.00 0.95 13.21
CA SER A 72 -12.46 1.11 13.18
C SER A 72 -12.89 2.07 12.06
N GLU A 73 -14.19 2.12 11.74
CA GLU A 73 -14.71 3.06 10.75
C GLU A 73 -14.40 4.52 11.12
N GLU A 74 -14.52 4.87 12.41
CA GLU A 74 -14.18 6.21 12.91
C GLU A 74 -12.69 6.52 12.78
N GLU A 75 -11.82 5.54 13.09
CA GLU A 75 -10.37 5.68 12.95
C GLU A 75 -9.94 5.77 11.49
N GLN A 76 -10.58 5.01 10.59
CA GLN A 76 -10.39 5.09 9.15
C GLN A 76 -10.75 6.48 8.63
N LEU A 77 -11.89 7.03 9.06
CA LEU A 77 -12.33 8.39 8.71
C LEU A 77 -11.37 9.46 9.26
N ALA A 78 -10.92 9.31 10.51
CA ALA A 78 -9.94 10.22 11.09
C ALA A 78 -8.60 10.17 10.33
N TYR A 79 -8.15 8.97 9.96
CA TYR A 79 -6.92 8.75 9.21
C TYR A 79 -6.98 9.40 7.82
N VAL A 80 -8.06 9.19 7.05
CA VAL A 80 -8.18 9.79 5.71
C VAL A 80 -8.30 11.32 5.74
N ASN A 81 -8.86 11.86 6.82
CA ASN A 81 -8.94 13.30 7.02
C ASN A 81 -7.56 13.88 7.39
N LYS A 82 -6.85 13.22 8.33
CA LYS A 82 -5.52 13.62 8.79
C LYS A 82 -4.51 13.66 7.64
N TRP A 83 -4.54 12.67 6.76
CA TRP A 83 -3.57 12.49 5.67
C TRP A 83 -4.00 13.13 4.35
N GLU A 84 -5.01 14.00 4.37
CA GLU A 84 -5.52 14.71 3.19
C GLU A 84 -5.72 13.76 1.98
N THR A 85 -6.37 12.62 2.20
CA THR A 85 -6.42 11.52 1.23
C THR A 85 -6.98 11.99 -0.12
N PRO A 86 -6.25 11.77 -1.23
CA PRO A 86 -6.74 12.06 -2.58
C PRO A 86 -8.09 11.40 -2.85
N GLN A 87 -8.92 12.02 -3.68
CA GLN A 87 -10.29 11.56 -3.91
C GLN A 87 -10.33 10.09 -4.36
N GLU A 88 -9.46 9.70 -5.27
CA GLU A 88 -9.37 8.35 -5.83
C GLU A 88 -9.07 7.31 -4.74
N TRP A 89 -8.17 7.66 -3.82
CA TRP A 89 -7.83 6.84 -2.67
C TRP A 89 -8.96 6.78 -1.65
N ARG A 90 -9.64 7.90 -1.40
CA ARG A 90 -10.78 7.95 -0.48
C ARG A 90 -11.92 7.07 -0.99
N GLU A 91 -12.25 7.18 -2.28
CA GLU A 91 -13.27 6.36 -2.93
C GLU A 91 -12.89 4.88 -2.90
N TYR A 92 -11.64 4.54 -3.22
CA TYR A 92 -11.16 3.15 -3.19
C TYR A 92 -11.26 2.49 -1.81
N LEU A 93 -11.01 3.26 -0.74
CA LEU A 93 -10.95 2.73 0.62
C LEU A 93 -12.30 2.68 1.33
N LEU A 94 -13.11 3.72 1.17
CA LEU A 94 -14.38 3.87 1.89
C LEU A 94 -15.59 3.38 1.09
N ASP A 95 -15.46 3.27 -0.23
CA ASP A 95 -16.49 2.77 -1.14
C ASP A 95 -15.91 1.69 -2.09
N PRO A 96 -15.44 0.56 -1.55
CA PRO A 96 -14.88 -0.51 -2.37
C PRO A 96 -15.93 -1.14 -3.30
N ASP A 97 -17.21 -1.11 -2.94
CA ASP A 97 -18.30 -1.66 -3.76
C ASP A 97 -18.45 -0.89 -5.08
N ARG A 98 -18.15 0.40 -5.12
CA ARG A 98 -18.11 1.19 -6.36
C ARG A 98 -17.04 0.72 -7.35
N TRP A 99 -15.94 0.14 -6.88
CA TRP A 99 -14.83 -0.33 -7.73
C TRP A 99 -14.88 -1.83 -8.02
N PHE A 100 -15.46 -2.63 -7.12
CA PHE A 100 -15.51 -4.09 -7.22
C PHE A 100 -16.92 -4.66 -7.46
N GLY A 101 -17.96 -3.80 -7.55
CA GLY A 101 -19.35 -4.18 -7.70
C GLY A 101 -19.84 -4.25 -9.15
N GLN A 102 -19.88 -5.47 -9.70
CA GLN A 102 -21.15 -6.15 -10.00
C GLN A 102 -20.94 -7.66 -9.93
N SER A 103 -21.27 -8.28 -8.79
CA SER A 103 -21.56 -9.72 -8.72
C SER A 103 -22.39 -10.06 -7.49
N LYS A 104 -23.60 -9.53 -7.37
CA LYS A 104 -24.71 -10.16 -6.64
C LYS A 104 -26.03 -9.78 -7.28
N ASN A 105 -26.37 -10.47 -8.37
CA ASN A 105 -27.74 -10.75 -8.82
C ASN A 105 -27.66 -11.84 -9.88
N GLY A 106 -27.57 -13.08 -9.44
CA GLY A 106 -27.73 -14.28 -10.25
C GLY A 106 -28.56 -15.26 -9.44
N VAL A 107 -29.76 -15.52 -9.95
CA VAL A 107 -30.88 -16.32 -9.43
C VAL A 107 -30.47 -17.64 -8.78
#